data_AF-A0A7J4BBG7-F1
#
_entry.id   AF-A0A7J4BBG7-F1
#
_cell.length_a   1.000
_cell.length_b   1.000
_cell.length_c   1.000
_cell.angle_alpha   90.00
_cell.angle_beta   90.00
_cell.angle_gamma   90.00
#
_symmetry.space_group_name_H-M   'P 1'
#
loop_
_entity.id
_entity.type
_entity.pdbx_description
1 polymer ?
#
loop_
_entity_poly.entity_id
_entity_poly.type
_entity_poly.pdbx_seq_one_letter_code
_entity_poly.pdbx_strand_id
1 'polypeptide(L)'
;MPLEEIIIGREPDDIKKYGKRGCIFIGKHIVGSGFESHLTNPVLMDVARPHVVLIVGKRGTGKSYTGAVISEEIMNLPDDVRNNLSVVIFDTMDIFWSMKNMNERAYELLASWGLKPKGFPVRNIIPAGLKPIYDKEGIPYDGLIAIKPSELLPGDWALTFDINLYEPLGILLERVIMRLSKRKKEFSIDDIIEEIGKDETADPKEKLALQNRFTAAA
;
A
#
# COMPACT_ATOMS: atom_id res chain seq x y z
N MET A 1 3.00 -18.02 36.94
CA MET A 1 2.59 -16.61 36.75
C MET A 1 1.77 -16.53 35.48
N PRO A 2 0.66 -15.77 35.43
CA PRO A 2 0.01 -15.49 34.16
C PRO A 2 1.03 -14.83 33.23
N LEU A 3 1.02 -15.17 31.94
CA LEU A 3 1.89 -14.56 30.95
C LEU A 3 1.52 -13.07 30.83
N GLU A 4 2.49 -12.20 31.07
CA GLU A 4 2.32 -10.76 30.83
C GLU A 4 2.42 -10.48 29.33
N GLU A 5 1.57 -9.60 28.81
CA GLU A 5 1.61 -9.22 27.40
C GLU A 5 2.62 -8.11 27.15
N ILE A 6 3.35 -8.22 26.05
CA ILE A 6 4.32 -7.23 25.61
C ILE A 6 3.64 -6.34 24.58
N ILE A 7 3.49 -5.04 24.86
CA ILE A 7 2.91 -4.07 23.91
C ILE A 7 4.03 -3.23 23.31
N ILE A 8 4.20 -3.29 22.00
CA ILE A 8 5.13 -2.44 21.25
C ILE A 8 4.42 -1.19 20.70
N GLY A 9 5.13 -0.06 20.68
CA GLY A 9 4.62 1.18 20.10
C GLY A 9 3.66 1.98 20.98
N ARG A 10 3.40 1.56 22.22
CA ARG A 10 2.49 2.27 23.15
C ARG A 10 3.22 2.85 24.36
N GLU A 11 2.90 4.08 24.70
CA GLU A 11 3.44 4.76 25.89
C GLU A 11 2.78 4.27 27.19
N PRO A 12 3.51 4.28 28.34
CA PRO A 12 2.97 3.82 29.62
C PRO A 12 1.68 4.50 30.06
N ASP A 13 1.51 5.79 29.77
CA ASP A 13 0.29 6.53 30.15
C ASP A 13 -0.92 6.13 29.28
N ASP A 14 -0.69 5.82 28.01
CA ASP A 14 -1.73 5.26 27.12
C ASP A 14 -2.08 3.82 27.54
N ILE A 15 -1.13 3.03 28.05
CA ILE A 15 -1.41 1.71 28.65
C ILE A 15 -2.31 1.87 29.89
N LYS A 16 -2.01 2.81 30.79
CA LYS A 16 -2.86 3.05 31.98
C LYS A 16 -4.27 3.49 31.60
N LYS A 17 -4.40 4.31 30.57
CA LYS A 17 -5.68 4.91 30.16
C LYS A 17 -6.55 4.01 29.30
N TYR A 18 -5.95 3.33 28.33
CA TYR A 18 -6.67 2.58 27.29
C TYR A 18 -6.39 1.08 27.32
N GLY A 19 -5.46 0.62 28.16
CA GLY A 19 -5.04 -0.78 28.21
C GLY A 19 -4.55 -1.25 26.86
N LYS A 20 -5.22 -2.27 26.31
CA LYS A 20 -4.89 -2.95 25.05
C LYS A 20 -5.80 -2.55 23.89
N ARG A 21 -6.76 -1.65 24.13
CA ARG A 21 -7.70 -1.21 23.10
C ARG A 21 -6.93 -0.56 21.96
N GLY A 22 -7.12 -1.01 20.72
CA GLY A 22 -6.34 -0.56 19.57
C GLY A 22 -4.94 -1.16 19.48
N CYS A 23 -4.68 -2.29 20.14
CA CYS A 23 -3.50 -3.12 19.90
C CYS A 23 -3.89 -4.40 19.15
N ILE A 24 -3.03 -4.83 18.23
CA ILE A 24 -3.17 -6.03 17.39
C ILE A 24 -2.17 -7.11 17.82
N PHE A 25 -2.52 -8.39 17.72
CA PHE A 25 -1.60 -9.48 18.07
C PHE A 25 -0.66 -9.81 16.91
N ILE A 26 0.65 -9.74 17.11
CA ILE A 26 1.62 -9.97 16.02
C ILE A 26 2.49 -11.22 16.20
N GLY A 27 2.39 -11.88 17.36
CA GLY A 27 3.11 -13.12 17.62
C GLY A 27 3.37 -13.36 19.10
N LYS A 28 4.35 -14.22 19.39
CA LYS A 28 4.76 -14.55 20.76
C LYS A 28 6.26 -14.35 20.92
N HIS A 29 6.65 -13.92 22.11
CA HIS A 29 8.04 -13.82 22.50
C HIS A 29 8.67 -15.21 22.61
N ILE A 30 9.85 -15.38 22.02
CA ILE A 30 10.58 -16.65 22.01
C ILE A 30 11.74 -16.54 23.01
N VAL A 31 11.83 -17.50 23.93
CA VAL A 31 12.92 -17.62 24.90
C VAL A 31 13.67 -18.92 24.66
N GLY A 32 14.98 -18.93 24.87
CA GLY A 32 15.84 -20.09 24.62
C GLY A 32 16.46 -20.10 23.22
N SER A 33 17.10 -21.21 22.85
CA SER A 33 17.82 -21.34 21.57
C SER A 33 17.71 -22.76 21.02
N GLY A 34 17.68 -22.88 19.68
CA GLY A 34 17.59 -24.18 19.02
C GLY A 34 16.35 -24.97 19.44
N PHE A 35 16.54 -26.23 19.79
CA PHE A 35 15.48 -27.14 20.23
C PHE A 35 14.89 -26.81 21.61
N GLU A 36 15.56 -25.99 22.42
CA GLU A 36 15.09 -25.53 23.73
C GLU A 36 14.30 -24.22 23.66
N SER A 37 13.94 -23.79 22.45
CA SER A 37 13.14 -22.58 22.29
C SER A 37 11.68 -22.80 22.69
N HIS A 38 11.14 -21.87 23.46
CA HIS A 38 9.77 -21.90 23.94
C HIS A 38 9.06 -20.58 23.64
N LEU A 39 7.81 -20.69 23.18
CA LEU A 39 6.92 -19.54 23.03
C LEU A 39 6.37 -19.14 24.40
N THR A 40 6.46 -17.86 24.72
CA THR A 40 6.10 -17.31 26.03
C THR A 40 4.99 -16.27 25.87
N ASN A 41 5.32 -15.00 26.10
CA ASN A 41 4.40 -13.89 26.23
C ASN A 41 3.80 -13.49 24.87
N PRO A 42 2.49 -13.21 24.77
CA PRO A 42 1.91 -12.58 23.60
C PRO A 42 2.57 -11.22 23.33
N VAL A 43 2.80 -10.92 22.06
CA VAL A 43 3.31 -9.64 21.60
C VAL A 43 2.19 -8.93 20.84
N LEU A 44 1.82 -7.77 21.34
CA LEU A 44 0.84 -6.87 20.74
C LEU A 44 1.53 -5.64 20.17
N MET A 45 0.99 -5.09 19.08
CA MET A 45 1.43 -3.85 18.46
C MET A 45 0.34 -2.80 18.54
N ASP A 46 0.67 -1.59 18.96
CA ASP A 46 -0.25 -0.45 18.88
C ASP A 46 -0.54 -0.07 17.43
N VAL A 47 -1.81 0.21 17.14
CA VAL A 47 -2.25 0.79 15.86
C VAL A 47 -3.12 2.03 16.06
N ALA A 48 -3.25 2.50 17.30
CA ALA A 48 -3.93 3.76 17.60
C ALA A 48 -3.05 5.00 17.30
N ARG A 49 -1.75 4.80 17.10
CA ARG A 49 -0.78 5.84 16.76
C ARG A 49 -0.13 5.56 15.40
N PRO A 50 0.34 6.60 14.69
CA PRO A 50 1.11 6.39 13.47
C PRO A 50 2.45 5.70 13.75
N HIS A 51 2.77 4.67 12.96
CA HIS A 51 4.03 3.96 13.03
C HIS A 51 4.66 3.81 11.64
N VAL A 52 5.99 3.91 11.59
CA VAL A 52 6.77 3.48 10.43
C VAL A 52 7.42 2.14 10.79
N VAL A 53 7.07 1.09 10.07
CA VAL A 53 7.55 -0.28 10.33
C VAL A 53 8.31 -0.80 9.13
N LEU A 54 9.52 -1.29 9.37
CA LEU A 54 10.35 -1.95 8.35
C LEU A 54 10.34 -3.47 8.59
N ILE A 55 9.80 -4.23 7.64
CA ILE A 55 9.84 -5.70 7.65
C ILE A 55 10.92 -6.16 6.67
N VAL A 56 12.01 -6.71 7.18
CA VAL A 56 13.16 -7.15 6.39
C VAL A 56 13.52 -8.61 6.66
N GLY A 57 14.02 -9.31 5.65
CA GLY A 57 14.42 -10.71 5.75
C GLY A 57 14.74 -11.33 4.39
N LYS A 58 15.45 -12.47 4.40
CA LYS A 58 15.80 -13.21 3.17
C LYS A 58 14.54 -13.70 2.42
N ARG A 59 14.70 -14.17 1.18
CA ARG A 59 13.59 -14.78 0.43
C ARG A 59 13.02 -15.96 1.22
N GLY A 60 11.69 -16.06 1.29
CA GLY A 60 11.01 -17.17 1.98
C GLY A 60 10.92 -17.05 3.51
N THR A 61 11.43 -15.98 4.14
CA THR A 61 11.38 -15.83 5.61
C THR A 61 10.09 -15.23 6.15
N GLY A 62 9.01 -15.20 5.34
CA GLY A 62 7.70 -14.76 5.82
C GLY A 62 7.44 -13.25 5.86
N LYS A 63 8.16 -12.41 5.11
CA LYS A 63 7.90 -10.95 5.08
C LYS A 63 6.44 -10.60 4.77
N SER A 64 5.90 -11.13 3.67
CA SER A 64 4.50 -10.91 3.30
C SER A 64 3.53 -11.57 4.29
N TYR A 65 3.92 -12.68 4.90
CA TYR A 65 3.13 -13.33 5.95
C TYR A 65 2.98 -12.41 7.17
N THR A 66 4.06 -11.76 7.62
CA THR A 66 3.98 -10.76 8.70
C THR A 66 3.08 -9.58 8.32
N GLY A 67 3.18 -9.07 7.09
CA GLY A 67 2.29 -8.02 6.60
C GLY A 67 0.82 -8.45 6.56
N ALA A 68 0.54 -9.71 6.17
CA ALA A 68 -0.80 -10.28 6.19
C ALA A 68 -1.33 -10.38 7.62
N VAL A 69 -0.56 -10.92 8.58
CA VAL A 69 -0.94 -11.00 10.00
C VAL A 69 -1.32 -9.63 10.55
N ILE A 70 -0.50 -8.59 10.30
CA ILE A 70 -0.81 -7.22 10.73
C ILE A 70 -2.14 -6.75 10.14
N SER A 71 -2.35 -6.98 8.85
CA SER A 71 -3.56 -6.57 8.13
C SER A 71 -4.80 -7.29 8.66
N GLU A 72 -4.71 -8.61 8.85
CA GLU A 72 -5.77 -9.45 9.42
C GLU A 72 -6.16 -9.00 10.80
N GLU A 73 -5.18 -8.69 11.65
CA GLU A 73 -5.43 -8.30 13.03
C GLU A 73 -6.00 -6.89 13.14
N ILE A 74 -5.63 -5.97 12.25
CA ILE A 74 -6.34 -4.68 12.12
C ILE A 74 -7.81 -4.90 11.75
N MET A 75 -8.10 -5.79 10.79
CA MET A 75 -9.47 -6.11 10.37
C MET A 75 -10.28 -6.84 11.46
N ASN A 76 -9.61 -7.46 12.43
CA ASN A 76 -10.21 -8.13 13.58
C ASN A 76 -10.49 -7.22 14.77
N LEU A 77 -10.03 -5.97 14.73
CA LEU A 77 -10.32 -5.02 15.79
C LEU A 77 -11.84 -4.80 15.93
N PRO A 78 -12.32 -4.46 17.14
CA PRO A 78 -13.69 -4.03 17.35
C PRO A 78 -14.09 -2.87 16.42
N ASP A 79 -15.36 -2.85 16.01
CA ASP A 79 -15.87 -1.90 15.00
C ASP A 79 -15.59 -0.44 15.31
N ASP A 80 -15.66 -0.06 16.58
CA ASP A 80 -15.41 1.29 17.06
C ASP A 80 -13.95 1.76 16.89
N VAL A 81 -13.01 0.83 16.75
CA VAL A 81 -11.62 1.12 16.36
C VAL A 81 -11.41 0.88 14.87
N ARG A 82 -11.84 -0.28 14.37
CA ARG A 82 -11.62 -0.73 12.98
C ARG A 82 -12.14 0.25 11.95
N ASN A 83 -13.31 0.85 12.18
CA ASN A 83 -13.92 1.77 11.21
C ASN A 83 -13.13 3.08 11.02
N ASN A 84 -12.14 3.36 11.88
CA ASN A 84 -11.22 4.49 11.73
C ASN A 84 -9.91 4.10 11.01
N LEU A 85 -9.73 2.84 10.65
CA LEU A 85 -8.52 2.30 10.04
C LEU A 85 -8.86 1.72 8.66
N SER A 86 -7.95 1.91 7.72
CA SER A 86 -8.00 1.27 6.41
C SER A 86 -6.64 0.67 6.11
N VAL A 87 -6.64 -0.53 5.54
CA VAL A 87 -5.42 -1.22 5.10
C VAL A 87 -5.34 -1.13 3.59
N VAL A 88 -4.30 -0.45 3.09
CA VAL A 88 -4.00 -0.35 1.66
C VAL A 88 -2.68 -1.06 1.40
N ILE A 89 -2.71 -2.05 0.52
CA ILE A 89 -1.54 -2.87 0.18
C ILE A 89 -1.24 -2.69 -1.30
N PHE A 90 -0.01 -2.26 -1.61
CA PHE A 90 0.53 -2.31 -2.96
C PHE A 90 1.16 -3.68 -3.19
N ASP A 91 0.40 -4.57 -3.82
CA ASP A 91 0.79 -5.96 -4.01
C ASP A 91 1.44 -6.19 -5.39
N THR A 92 2.76 -6.28 -5.41
CA THR A 92 3.51 -6.54 -6.64
C THR A 92 3.56 -8.02 -7.02
N MET A 93 3.22 -8.93 -6.11
CA MET A 93 3.29 -10.38 -6.32
C MET A 93 1.92 -11.05 -6.46
N ASP A 94 0.83 -10.28 -6.29
CA ASP A 94 -0.56 -10.73 -6.38
C ASP A 94 -0.88 -11.93 -5.48
N ILE A 95 -0.61 -11.79 -4.18
CA ILE A 95 -0.80 -12.82 -3.16
C ILE A 95 -1.85 -12.44 -2.10
N PHE A 96 -2.05 -11.16 -1.81
CA PHE A 96 -2.92 -10.71 -0.71
C PHE A 96 -4.41 -10.82 -1.04
N TRP A 97 -4.79 -10.90 -2.32
CA TRP A 97 -6.18 -11.15 -2.72
C TRP A 97 -6.72 -12.48 -2.15
N SER A 98 -5.83 -13.45 -1.95
CA SER A 98 -6.19 -14.79 -1.46
C SER A 98 -6.67 -14.80 -0.01
N MET A 99 -6.40 -13.75 0.77
CA MET A 99 -6.88 -13.57 2.14
C MET A 99 -8.42 -13.53 2.27
N LYS A 100 -9.14 -13.37 1.16
CA LYS A 100 -10.60 -13.57 1.12
C LYS A 100 -11.02 -14.99 1.51
N ASN A 101 -10.15 -15.96 1.26
CA ASN A 101 -10.43 -17.37 1.47
C ASN A 101 -9.99 -17.80 2.87
N MET A 102 -10.71 -18.76 3.44
CA MET A 102 -10.31 -19.37 4.71
C MET A 102 -9.07 -20.24 4.51
N ASN A 103 -8.09 -20.14 5.41
CA ASN A 103 -6.92 -21.00 5.38
C ASN A 103 -7.18 -22.36 6.06
N GLU A 104 -8.02 -23.18 5.45
CA GLU A 104 -8.37 -24.51 5.98
C GLU A 104 -7.18 -25.46 6.03
N ARG A 105 -6.21 -25.29 5.10
CA ARG A 105 -4.98 -26.09 5.06
C ARG A 105 -4.15 -25.97 6.34
N ALA A 106 -4.23 -24.83 7.02
CA ALA A 106 -3.51 -24.57 8.26
C ALA A 106 -4.38 -24.70 9.52
N TYR A 107 -5.51 -25.43 9.45
CA TYR A 107 -6.45 -25.55 10.57
C TYR A 107 -5.78 -25.95 11.90
N GLU A 108 -4.96 -27.02 11.89
CA GLU A 108 -4.31 -27.52 13.11
C GLU A 108 -3.33 -26.50 13.70
N LEU A 109 -2.57 -25.81 12.83
CA LEU A 109 -1.65 -24.75 13.25
C LEU A 109 -2.43 -23.57 13.84
N LEU A 110 -3.49 -23.13 13.19
CA LEU A 110 -4.32 -22.03 13.73
C LEU A 110 -4.94 -22.43 15.07
N ALA A 111 -5.46 -23.65 15.18
CA ALA A 111 -6.02 -24.17 16.41
C ALA A 111 -4.99 -24.23 17.55
N SER A 112 -3.72 -24.59 17.28
CA SER A 112 -2.66 -24.57 18.29
C SER A 112 -2.32 -23.15 18.78
N TRP A 113 -2.72 -22.13 18.03
CA TRP A 113 -2.63 -20.72 18.40
C TRP A 113 -3.95 -20.15 18.95
N GLY A 114 -4.99 -20.98 19.11
CA GLY A 114 -6.32 -20.55 19.55
C GLY A 114 -7.10 -19.78 18.48
N LEU A 115 -6.68 -19.87 17.23
CA LEU A 115 -7.27 -19.21 16.08
C LEU A 115 -8.16 -20.18 15.29
N LYS A 116 -9.06 -19.62 14.48
CA LYS A 116 -9.88 -20.38 13.53
C LYS A 116 -9.60 -19.86 12.13
N PRO A 117 -9.59 -20.72 11.09
CA PRO A 117 -9.57 -20.25 9.72
C PRO A 117 -10.74 -19.31 9.46
N LYS A 118 -10.46 -18.19 8.81
CA LYS A 118 -11.46 -17.23 8.34
C LYS A 118 -10.93 -16.49 7.14
N GLY A 119 -11.84 -15.99 6.32
CA GLY A 119 -11.56 -15.07 5.24
C GLY A 119 -11.77 -13.63 5.69
N PHE A 120 -11.17 -12.70 4.95
CA PHE A 120 -11.25 -11.27 5.24
C PHE A 120 -11.88 -10.50 4.07
N PRO A 121 -12.52 -9.35 4.33
CA PRO A 121 -13.16 -8.53 3.31
C PRO A 121 -12.11 -7.74 2.51
N VAL A 122 -11.29 -8.45 1.74
CA VAL A 122 -10.27 -7.84 0.86
C VAL A 122 -10.92 -7.43 -0.45
N ARG A 123 -10.59 -6.24 -0.93
CA ARG A 123 -10.97 -5.76 -2.25
C ARG A 123 -9.72 -5.65 -3.12
N ASN A 124 -9.54 -6.60 -4.03
CA ASN A 124 -8.49 -6.58 -5.05
C ASN A 124 -8.88 -5.61 -6.17
N ILE A 125 -8.12 -4.52 -6.29
CA ILE A 125 -8.36 -3.47 -7.30
C ILE A 125 -7.16 -3.45 -8.23
N ILE A 126 -7.43 -3.57 -9.53
CA ILE A 126 -6.38 -3.60 -10.55
C ILE A 126 -6.34 -2.28 -11.35
N PRO A 127 -5.18 -1.91 -11.92
CA PRO A 127 -5.13 -0.81 -12.89
C PRO A 127 -6.07 -1.06 -14.06
N ALA A 128 -6.85 -0.04 -14.45
CA ALA A 128 -7.85 -0.14 -15.51
C ALA A 128 -7.26 -0.65 -16.85
N GLY A 129 -6.02 -0.30 -17.16
CA GLY A 129 -5.31 -0.76 -18.37
C GLY A 129 -5.03 -2.27 -18.39
N LEU A 130 -5.04 -2.96 -17.25
CA LEU A 130 -4.85 -4.42 -17.17
C LEU A 130 -6.15 -5.21 -17.36
N LYS A 131 -7.31 -4.54 -17.39
CA LYS A 131 -8.61 -5.19 -17.53
C LYS A 131 -8.68 -6.20 -18.68
N PRO A 132 -8.20 -5.90 -19.92
CA PRO A 132 -8.30 -6.86 -21.02
C PRO A 132 -7.52 -8.16 -20.77
N ILE A 133 -6.38 -8.07 -20.08
CA ILE A 133 -5.54 -9.24 -19.75
C ILE A 133 -6.26 -10.09 -18.69
N TYR A 134 -6.76 -9.45 -17.63
CA TYR A 134 -7.48 -10.15 -16.56
C TYR A 134 -8.73 -10.84 -17.07
N ASP A 135 -9.53 -10.16 -17.90
CA ASP A 135 -10.74 -10.73 -18.49
C ASP A 135 -10.41 -11.91 -19.42
N LYS A 136 -9.36 -11.80 -20.23
CA LYS A 136 -8.92 -12.86 -21.16
C LYS A 136 -8.44 -14.11 -20.42
N GLU A 137 -7.67 -13.94 -19.35
CA GLU A 137 -7.11 -15.03 -18.56
C GLU A 137 -8.08 -15.56 -17.49
N GLY A 138 -9.27 -14.94 -17.35
CA GLY A 138 -10.28 -15.34 -16.36
C GLY A 138 -9.87 -15.08 -14.91
N ILE A 139 -8.98 -14.11 -14.69
CA ILE A 139 -8.47 -13.76 -13.35
C ILE A 139 -9.47 -12.80 -12.67
N PRO A 140 -10.02 -13.15 -11.50
CA PRO A 140 -11.01 -12.31 -10.82
C PRO A 140 -10.38 -11.08 -10.16
N TYR A 141 -11.08 -9.95 -10.23
CA TYR A 141 -10.78 -8.70 -9.54
C TYR A 141 -12.09 -8.06 -9.05
N ASP A 142 -12.03 -7.18 -8.05
CA ASP A 142 -13.22 -6.55 -7.43
C ASP A 142 -13.41 -5.08 -7.80
N GLY A 143 -12.51 -4.54 -8.61
CA GLY A 143 -12.57 -3.15 -9.03
C GLY A 143 -11.43 -2.76 -9.94
N LEU A 144 -11.60 -1.60 -10.55
CA LEU A 144 -10.59 -0.95 -11.36
C LEU A 144 -10.18 0.35 -10.69
N ILE A 145 -8.91 0.71 -10.82
CA ILE A 145 -8.40 2.04 -10.47
C ILE A 145 -7.76 2.68 -11.70
N ALA A 146 -8.03 3.97 -11.86
CA ALA A 146 -7.37 4.83 -12.83
C ALA A 146 -7.16 6.19 -12.16
N ILE A 147 -6.03 6.82 -12.46
CA ILE A 147 -5.73 8.17 -11.97
C ILE A 147 -6.00 9.12 -13.13
N LYS A 148 -6.76 10.19 -12.88
CA LYS A 148 -7.00 11.20 -13.91
C LYS A 148 -5.73 12.04 -14.09
N PRO A 149 -5.23 12.24 -15.31
CA PRO A 149 -4.04 13.07 -15.55
C PRO A 149 -4.18 14.50 -15.00
N SER A 150 -5.40 15.04 -14.96
CA SER A 150 -5.70 16.35 -14.40
C SER A 150 -5.68 16.46 -12.89
N GLU A 151 -5.64 15.34 -12.16
CA GLU A 151 -5.49 15.33 -10.70
C GLU A 151 -4.01 15.39 -10.26
N LEU A 152 -3.08 15.17 -11.20
CA LEU A 152 -1.65 15.16 -10.94
C LEU A 152 -1.04 16.56 -11.07
N LEU A 153 -0.30 16.96 -10.04
CA LEU A 153 0.46 18.20 -10.01
C LEU A 153 1.74 18.07 -10.85
N PRO A 154 2.39 19.19 -11.23
CA PRO A 154 3.69 19.16 -11.89
C PRO A 154 4.73 18.30 -11.16
N GLY A 155 4.74 18.36 -9.82
CA GLY A 155 5.64 17.56 -8.99
C GLY A 155 5.38 16.05 -9.09
N ASP A 156 4.13 15.62 -9.26
CA ASP A 156 3.79 14.21 -9.39
C ASP A 156 4.29 13.64 -10.72
N TRP A 157 4.12 14.41 -11.80
CA TRP A 157 4.67 14.05 -13.11
C TRP A 157 6.19 14.06 -13.12
N ALA A 158 6.81 15.06 -12.48
CA ALA A 158 8.25 15.18 -12.36
C ALA A 158 8.83 13.96 -11.62
N LEU A 159 8.20 13.56 -10.51
CA LEU A 159 8.56 12.34 -9.78
C LEU A 159 8.41 11.09 -10.65
N THR A 160 7.31 10.99 -11.40
CA THR A 160 7.00 9.82 -12.26
C THR A 160 8.05 9.65 -13.37
N PHE A 161 8.51 10.75 -13.97
CA PHE A 161 9.47 10.72 -15.08
C PHE A 161 10.93 10.92 -14.65
N ASP A 162 11.20 11.04 -13.35
CA ASP A 162 12.52 11.38 -12.80
C ASP A 162 13.10 12.67 -13.43
N ILE A 163 12.27 13.73 -13.45
CA ILE A 163 12.62 15.04 -14.00
C ILE A 163 12.86 16.02 -12.85
N ASN A 164 13.98 16.73 -12.90
CA ASN A 164 14.25 17.84 -12.00
C ASN A 164 13.46 19.09 -12.44
N LEU A 165 12.58 19.61 -11.58
CA LEU A 165 11.78 20.81 -11.85
C LEU A 165 12.61 22.08 -12.09
N TYR A 166 13.85 22.13 -11.61
CA TYR A 166 14.75 23.27 -11.80
C TYR A 166 15.51 23.25 -13.13
N GLU A 167 15.42 22.16 -13.89
CA GLU A 167 16.04 22.04 -15.21
C GLU A 167 15.07 22.47 -16.32
N PRO A 168 15.56 22.81 -17.52
CA PRO A 168 14.70 23.32 -18.60
C PRO A 168 13.50 22.42 -18.94
N LEU A 169 13.70 21.10 -18.96
CA LEU A 169 12.63 20.12 -19.20
C LEU A 169 11.56 20.15 -18.08
N GLY A 170 11.98 20.34 -16.83
CA GLY A 170 11.10 20.46 -15.67
C GLY A 170 10.31 21.77 -15.66
N ILE A 171 10.95 22.88 -16.04
CA ILE A 171 10.29 24.18 -16.20
C ILE A 171 9.22 24.12 -17.30
N LEU A 172 9.51 23.44 -18.42
CA LEU A 172 8.54 23.18 -19.47
C LEU A 172 7.35 22.35 -18.96
N LEU A 173 7.62 21.24 -18.26
CA LEU A 173 6.59 20.40 -17.66
C LEU A 173 5.67 21.21 -16.73
N GLU A 174 6.25 21.97 -15.80
CA GLU A 174 5.50 22.80 -14.86
C GLU A 174 4.63 23.82 -15.59
N ARG A 175 5.21 24.54 -16.56
CA ARG A 175 4.49 25.55 -17.34
C ARG A 175 3.30 24.95 -18.09
N VAL A 176 3.48 23.79 -18.74
CA VAL A 176 2.43 23.10 -19.50
C VAL A 176 1.29 22.65 -18.59
N ILE A 177 1.61 21.91 -17.51
CA ILE A 177 0.60 21.39 -16.59
C ILE A 177 -0.16 22.54 -15.93
N MET A 178 0.54 23.57 -15.43
CA MET A 178 -0.10 24.73 -14.81
C MET A 178 -0.99 25.51 -15.78
N ARG A 179 -0.61 25.60 -17.06
CA ARG A 179 -1.43 26.26 -18.09
C ARG A 179 -2.67 25.45 -18.40
N LEU A 180 -2.56 24.12 -18.52
CA LEU A 180 -3.71 23.24 -18.72
C LEU A 180 -4.67 23.28 -17.54
N SER A 181 -4.18 23.14 -16.30
CA SER A 181 -5.01 23.17 -15.09
C SER A 181 -5.75 24.49 -14.88
N LYS A 182 -5.22 25.61 -15.39
CA LYS A 182 -5.92 26.91 -15.37
C LYS A 182 -7.04 27.02 -16.42
N ARG A 183 -6.89 26.33 -17.56
CA ARG A 183 -7.81 26.43 -18.71
C ARG A 183 -8.89 25.36 -18.69
N LYS A 184 -8.56 24.16 -18.25
CA LYS A 184 -9.44 22.98 -18.25
C LYS A 184 -9.54 22.42 -16.85
N LYS A 185 -10.76 22.06 -16.47
CA LYS A 185 -11.02 21.32 -15.22
C LYS A 185 -10.53 19.87 -15.30
N GLU A 186 -10.65 19.27 -16.47
CA GLU A 186 -10.21 17.89 -16.75
C GLU A 186 -9.44 17.88 -18.08
N PHE A 187 -8.35 17.11 -18.13
CA PHE A 187 -7.49 16.93 -19.30
C PHE A 187 -6.82 15.55 -19.26
N SER A 188 -6.51 15.02 -20.43
CA SER A 188 -5.89 13.73 -20.69
C SER A 188 -4.38 13.85 -20.92
N ILE A 189 -3.69 12.71 -21.11
CA ILE A 189 -2.29 12.70 -21.55
C ILE A 189 -2.15 13.32 -22.95
N ASP A 190 -3.11 13.07 -23.85
CA ASP A 190 -3.10 13.64 -25.21
C ASP A 190 -3.18 15.17 -25.18
N ASP A 191 -4.01 15.74 -24.29
CA ASP A 191 -4.08 17.19 -24.09
C ASP A 191 -2.74 17.78 -23.63
N ILE A 192 -2.00 17.06 -22.77
CA ILE A 192 -0.67 17.45 -22.32
C ILE A 192 0.31 17.44 -23.50
N ILE A 193 0.32 16.38 -24.29
CA ILE A 193 1.18 16.25 -25.48
C ILE A 193 0.92 17.39 -26.47
N GLU A 194 -0.35 17.73 -26.71
CA GLU A 194 -0.75 18.84 -27.58
C GLU A 194 -0.29 20.20 -27.03
N GLU A 195 -0.46 20.45 -25.73
CA GLU A 195 -0.05 21.71 -25.11
C GLU A 195 1.47 21.90 -25.08
N ILE A 196 2.26 20.82 -24.94
CA ILE A 196 3.72 20.89 -25.10
C ILE A 196 4.11 21.42 -26.48
N GLY A 197 3.40 20.97 -27.54
CA GLY A 197 3.64 21.42 -28.91
C GLY A 197 3.44 22.93 -29.08
N LYS A 198 2.46 23.49 -28.37
CA LYS A 198 2.08 24.91 -28.39
C LYS A 198 3.01 25.84 -27.60
N ASP A 199 3.98 25.31 -26.84
CA ASP A 199 4.84 26.16 -26.01
C ASP A 199 5.85 26.94 -26.86
N GLU A 200 5.72 28.26 -27.00
CA GLU A 200 6.62 29.02 -27.88
C GLU A 200 8.02 29.28 -27.29
N THR A 201 8.23 28.99 -26.01
CA THR A 201 9.47 29.33 -25.29
C THR A 201 10.49 28.19 -25.26
N ALA A 202 10.03 26.93 -25.17
CA ALA A 202 10.93 25.78 -25.08
C ALA A 202 11.56 25.40 -26.41
N ASP A 203 12.79 24.87 -26.33
CA ASP A 203 13.52 24.41 -27.50
C ASP A 203 12.81 23.19 -28.14
N PRO A 204 12.87 23.02 -29.48
CA PRO A 204 12.23 21.87 -30.15
C PRO A 204 12.66 20.51 -29.58
N LYS A 205 13.90 20.40 -29.12
CA LYS A 205 14.44 19.18 -28.51
C LYS A 205 13.80 18.88 -27.15
N GLU A 206 13.53 19.90 -26.35
CA GLU A 206 12.89 19.77 -25.03
C GLU A 206 11.43 19.35 -25.17
N LYS A 207 10.70 19.97 -26.12
CA LYS A 207 9.33 19.58 -26.46
C LYS A 207 9.27 18.11 -26.84
N LEU A 208 10.11 17.68 -27.77
CA LEU A 208 10.13 16.30 -28.24
C LEU A 208 10.49 15.34 -27.10
N ALA A 209 11.45 15.71 -26.26
CA ALA A 209 11.83 14.90 -25.10
C ALA A 209 10.66 14.72 -24.12
N LEU A 210 9.93 15.79 -23.79
CA LEU A 210 8.80 15.72 -22.87
C LEU A 210 7.60 15.00 -23.49
N GLN A 211 7.29 15.25 -24.76
CA GLN A 211 6.23 14.54 -25.49
C GLN A 211 6.49 13.03 -25.50
N ASN A 212 7.73 12.60 -25.77
CA ASN A 212 8.08 11.18 -25.75
C ASN A 212 7.86 10.53 -24.38
N ARG A 213 8.06 11.25 -23.26
CA ARG A 213 7.76 10.73 -21.91
C ARG A 213 6.26 10.49 -21.72
N PHE A 214 5.43 11.43 -22.13
CA PHE A 214 3.98 11.30 -22.03
C PHE A 214 3.42 10.26 -22.99
N THR A 215 3.91 10.17 -24.23
CA THR A 215 3.51 9.13 -25.18
C THR A 215 3.82 7.72 -24.67
N ALA A 216 4.93 7.54 -23.96
CA ALA A 216 5.27 6.25 -23.35
C ALA A 216 4.37 5.88 -22.16
N ALA A 217 3.64 6.85 -21.60
CA ALA A 217 2.74 6.67 -20.46
C ALA A 217 1.26 6.58 -20.84
N ALA A 218 0.91 6.83 -22.11
CA ALA A 218 -0.45 6.72 -22.66
C ALA A 218 -0.82 5.27 -22.98
#